data_AF-A0A8H3J9G3-F1
#
_entry.id   AF-A0A8H3J9G3-F1
#
_cell.length_a   1.000
_cell.length_b   1.000
_cell.length_c   1.000
_cell.angle_alpha   90.00
_cell.angle_beta   90.00
_cell.angle_gamma   90.00
#
_symmetry.space_group_name_H-M   'P 1'
#
loop_
_entity.id
_entity.type
_entity.pdbx_description
1 polymer ?
#
loop_
_entity_poly.entity_id
_entity_poly.type
_entity_poly.pdbx_seq_one_letter_code
_entity_poly.pdbx_strand_id
1 'polypeptide(L)'
;MASNIFILAADNSPRLLPILRSNPSLASAKDEHGYSLVHAAASYSHLDLLRTLVHEFHVDPNITDEDGETALFVVESVEPAQVLLEELGVDPSINNDEGMTAEEKIRAEGDYPTIAEFLRESRVIGAPAVGDTQSTENRSHPPPLPPNVKIRLGTMEDSQALGEGTEADPEFRQRIEELAARDDFQGEEGQKQLRDLIADAIRGAGREDERHVRPRLE
;
A
#
# COMPACT_ATOMS: atom_id res chain seq x y z
N MET A 1 -4.73 -23.94 30.53
CA MET A 1 -4.15 -23.53 29.24
C MET A 1 -5.09 -22.50 28.65
N ALA A 2 -4.64 -21.27 28.40
CA ALA A 2 -5.44 -20.31 27.64
C ALA A 2 -5.66 -20.92 26.25
N SER A 3 -6.92 -21.10 25.86
CA SER A 3 -7.23 -21.57 24.51
C SER A 3 -6.85 -20.45 23.55
N ASN A 4 -5.96 -20.75 22.60
CA ASN A 4 -5.58 -19.80 21.57
C ASN A 4 -6.82 -19.48 20.72
N ILE A 5 -7.28 -18.23 20.77
CA ILE A 5 -8.51 -17.77 20.09
C ILE A 5 -8.41 -17.88 18.57
N PHE A 6 -7.21 -17.80 18.00
CA PHE A 6 -6.96 -17.93 16.57
C PHE A 6 -7.18 -19.37 16.11
N ILE A 7 -6.69 -20.35 16.89
CA ILE A 7 -6.96 -21.78 16.63
C ILE A 7 -8.45 -22.09 16.78
N LEU A 8 -9.11 -21.51 17.79
CA LEU A 8 -10.57 -21.66 17.94
C LEU A 8 -11.36 -21.07 16.76
N ALA A 9 -10.87 -20.00 16.13
CA ALA A 9 -11.48 -19.42 14.93
C ALA A 9 -11.24 -20.30 13.71
N ALA A 10 -10.02 -20.79 13.50
CA ALA A 10 -9.68 -21.73 12.44
C ALA A 10 -10.52 -23.02 12.50
N ASP A 11 -10.74 -23.56 13.71
CA ASP A 11 -11.53 -24.77 13.92
C ASP A 11 -13.06 -24.52 13.98
N ASN A 12 -13.51 -23.26 13.86
CA ASN A 12 -14.90 -22.84 14.11
C ASN A 12 -15.47 -23.39 15.43
N SER A 13 -14.67 -23.30 16.49
CA SER A 13 -15.04 -23.87 17.78
C SER A 13 -16.19 -23.09 18.39
N PRO A 14 -17.25 -23.76 18.89
CA PRO A 14 -18.36 -23.09 19.60
C PRO A 14 -17.90 -22.44 20.91
N ARG A 15 -16.65 -22.68 21.33
CA ARG A 15 -16.03 -22.07 22.51
C ARG A 15 -15.53 -20.64 22.25
N LEU A 16 -15.33 -20.25 20.98
CA LEU A 16 -14.83 -18.93 20.64
C LEU A 16 -15.81 -17.82 21.04
N LEU A 17 -17.06 -17.91 20.59
CA LEU A 17 -18.07 -16.87 20.82
C LEU A 17 -18.32 -16.58 22.31
N PRO A 18 -18.43 -17.57 23.22
CA PRO A 18 -18.51 -17.31 24.66
C PRO A 18 -17.31 -16.55 25.22
N ILE A 19 -16.10 -16.82 24.71
CA ILE A 19 -14.87 -16.12 25.13
C ILE A 19 -14.94 -14.66 24.64
N LEU A 20 -15.30 -14.43 23.38
CA LEU A 20 -15.44 -13.09 22.82
C LEU A 20 -16.55 -12.29 23.51
N ARG A 21 -17.69 -12.90 23.84
CA ARG A 21 -18.76 -12.24 24.61
C ARG A 21 -18.34 -11.89 26.02
N SER A 22 -17.45 -12.68 26.62
CA SER A 22 -16.88 -12.38 27.94
C SER A 22 -15.82 -11.27 27.88
N ASN A 23 -15.11 -11.17 26.76
CA ASN A 23 -14.11 -10.13 26.53
C ASN A 23 -14.10 -9.66 25.06
N PRO A 24 -14.97 -8.71 24.68
CA PRO A 24 -15.16 -8.30 23.28
C PRO A 24 -13.93 -7.70 22.61
N SER A 25 -12.98 -7.15 23.39
CA SER A 25 -11.73 -6.60 22.83
C SER A 25 -10.85 -7.66 22.16
N LEU A 26 -11.11 -8.95 22.42
CA LEU A 26 -10.40 -10.04 21.75
C LEU A 26 -10.85 -10.25 20.30
N ALA A 27 -12.01 -9.73 19.90
CA ALA A 27 -12.54 -9.96 18.56
C ALA A 27 -11.69 -9.30 17.46
N SER A 28 -11.10 -8.14 17.75
CA SER A 28 -10.18 -7.42 16.87
C SER A 28 -8.69 -7.71 17.19
N ALA A 29 -8.42 -8.69 18.05
CA ALA A 29 -7.05 -9.08 18.36
C ALA A 29 -6.36 -9.66 17.11
N LYS A 30 -5.06 -9.42 17.07
CA LYS A 30 -4.14 -9.95 16.07
C LYS A 30 -3.11 -10.85 16.74
N ASP A 31 -2.63 -11.85 16.03
CA ASP A 31 -1.51 -12.66 16.49
C ASP A 31 -0.18 -11.94 16.27
N GLU A 32 0.92 -12.68 16.44
CA GLU A 32 2.29 -12.18 16.26
C GLU A 32 2.67 -11.83 14.81
N HIS A 33 1.80 -12.13 13.84
CA HIS A 33 1.94 -11.78 12.42
C HIS A 33 0.87 -10.79 11.96
N GLY A 34 0.16 -10.16 12.89
CA GLY A 34 -0.95 -9.27 12.55
C GLY A 34 -2.22 -10.01 12.11
N TYR A 35 -2.21 -11.34 12.09
CA TYR A 35 -3.31 -12.17 11.60
C TYR A 35 -4.50 -12.10 12.56
N SER A 36 -5.65 -11.73 12.03
CA SER A 36 -6.86 -11.49 12.84
C SER A 36 -7.83 -12.67 12.79
N LEU A 37 -8.84 -12.66 13.68
CA LEU A 37 -9.92 -13.66 13.63
C LEU A 37 -10.73 -13.59 12.32
N VAL A 38 -10.79 -12.43 11.65
CA VAL A 38 -11.45 -12.27 10.35
C VAL A 38 -10.66 -12.99 9.26
N HIS A 39 -9.33 -12.91 9.27
CA HIS A 39 -8.48 -13.66 8.36
C HIS A 39 -8.66 -15.18 8.53
N ALA A 40 -8.63 -15.65 9.78
CA ALA A 40 -8.87 -17.07 10.09
C ALA A 40 -10.26 -17.53 9.61
N ALA A 41 -11.31 -16.74 9.86
CA ALA A 41 -12.66 -17.10 9.43
C ALA A 41 -12.81 -17.08 7.90
N ALA A 42 -12.14 -16.17 7.20
CA ALA A 42 -12.14 -16.09 5.74
C ALA A 42 -11.40 -17.25 5.08
N SER A 43 -10.19 -17.56 5.56
CA SER A 43 -9.34 -18.64 5.03
C SER A 43 -10.02 -20.01 5.12
N TYR A 44 -10.65 -20.31 6.25
CA TYR A 44 -11.37 -21.58 6.44
C TYR A 44 -12.86 -21.53 6.04
N SER A 45 -13.31 -20.46 5.37
CA SER A 45 -14.69 -20.31 4.88
C SER A 45 -15.79 -20.39 5.96
N HIS A 46 -15.50 -19.91 7.18
CA HIS A 46 -16.46 -19.86 8.28
C HIS A 46 -17.36 -18.62 8.17
N LEU A 47 -18.31 -18.66 7.24
CA LEU A 47 -19.18 -17.52 6.89
C LEU A 47 -19.98 -16.97 8.08
N ASP A 48 -20.53 -17.84 8.92
CA ASP A 48 -21.29 -17.42 10.10
C ASP A 48 -20.39 -16.73 11.14
N LEU A 49 -19.14 -17.19 11.27
CA LEU A 49 -18.17 -16.56 12.15
C LEU A 49 -17.76 -15.18 11.61
N LEU A 50 -17.51 -15.06 10.30
CA LEU A 50 -17.25 -13.77 9.64
C LEU A 50 -18.36 -12.74 9.93
N ARG A 51 -19.62 -13.11 9.65
CA ARG A 51 -20.80 -12.27 9.93
C ARG A 51 -20.87 -11.89 11.40
N THR A 52 -20.60 -12.84 12.29
CA THR A 52 -20.65 -12.59 13.73
C THR A 52 -19.55 -11.61 14.18
N LEU A 53 -18.32 -11.78 13.70
CA LEU A 53 -17.20 -10.88 14.03
C LEU A 53 -17.49 -9.43 13.60
N VAL A 54 -18.02 -9.24 12.40
CA VAL A 54 -18.28 -7.88 11.88
C VAL A 54 -19.57 -7.28 12.45
N HIS A 55 -20.68 -8.03 12.47
CA HIS A 55 -21.98 -7.47 12.88
C HIS A 55 -22.20 -7.47 14.41
N GLU A 56 -21.77 -8.50 15.13
CA GLU A 56 -21.95 -8.59 16.60
C GLU A 56 -20.80 -7.90 17.34
N PHE A 57 -19.56 -8.09 16.89
CA PHE A 57 -18.38 -7.54 17.56
C PHE A 57 -17.81 -6.26 16.94
N HIS A 58 -18.39 -5.77 15.85
CA HIS A 58 -17.98 -4.54 15.18
C HIS A 58 -16.49 -4.52 14.80
N VAL A 59 -15.94 -5.68 14.45
CA VAL A 59 -14.57 -5.78 13.94
C VAL A 59 -14.52 -5.14 12.55
N ASP A 60 -13.50 -4.32 12.32
CA ASP A 60 -13.25 -3.73 11.01
C ASP A 60 -12.95 -4.85 9.99
N PRO A 61 -13.77 -5.02 8.95
CA PRO A 61 -13.57 -6.05 7.94
C PRO A 61 -12.36 -5.75 7.04
N ASN A 62 -11.89 -4.49 6.99
CA ASN A 62 -10.68 -4.07 6.26
C ASN A 62 -9.39 -4.16 7.08
N ILE A 63 -9.44 -4.85 8.23
CA ILE A 63 -8.25 -5.10 9.06
C ILE A 63 -7.19 -5.81 8.23
N THR A 64 -5.98 -5.25 8.20
CA THR A 64 -4.82 -5.85 7.52
C THR A 64 -3.94 -6.63 8.48
N ASP A 65 -3.16 -7.59 7.99
CA ASP A 65 -2.08 -8.24 8.74
C ASP A 65 -0.74 -7.48 8.61
N GLU A 66 0.38 -8.14 8.92
CA GLU A 66 1.73 -7.56 8.80
C GLU A 66 2.21 -7.35 7.36
N ASP A 67 1.65 -8.07 6.38
CA ASP A 67 1.98 -7.93 4.96
C ASP A 67 1.04 -6.93 4.25
N GLY A 68 0.19 -6.23 5.02
CA GLY A 68 -0.81 -5.31 4.49
C GLY A 68 -2.01 -6.04 3.88
N GLU A 69 -2.18 -7.34 4.14
CA GLU A 69 -3.20 -8.16 3.52
C GLU A 69 -4.50 -8.12 4.31
N THR A 70 -5.61 -7.91 3.63
CA THR A 70 -6.94 -8.06 4.24
C THR A 70 -7.40 -9.51 4.20
N ALA A 71 -8.53 -9.79 4.85
CA ALA A 71 -9.16 -11.11 4.80
C ALA A 71 -9.51 -11.60 3.37
N LEU A 72 -9.56 -10.72 2.36
CA LEU A 72 -9.76 -11.11 0.96
C LEU A 72 -8.56 -11.80 0.31
N PHE A 73 -7.34 -11.59 0.82
CA PHE A 73 -6.14 -12.18 0.25
C PHE A 73 -6.02 -13.68 0.58
N VAL A 74 -6.63 -14.11 1.69
CA VAL A 74 -6.49 -15.46 2.24
C VAL A 74 -7.68 -16.38 1.94
N VAL A 75 -8.66 -15.94 1.15
CA VAL A 75 -9.85 -16.75 0.83
C VAL A 75 -9.50 -17.91 -0.11
N GLU A 76 -9.99 -19.10 0.22
CA GLU A 76 -9.79 -20.31 -0.60
C GLU A 76 -11.04 -20.68 -1.42
N SER A 77 -12.10 -19.89 -1.35
CA SER A 77 -13.36 -20.13 -2.06
C SER A 77 -14.09 -18.84 -2.43
N VAL A 78 -14.98 -18.91 -3.43
CA VAL A 78 -15.77 -17.75 -3.90
C VAL A 78 -16.79 -17.31 -2.85
N GLU A 79 -17.33 -18.24 -2.06
CA GLU A 79 -18.35 -17.96 -1.05
C GLU A 79 -17.89 -16.97 0.04
N PRO A 80 -16.74 -17.14 0.74
CA PRO A 80 -16.26 -16.14 1.68
C PRO A 80 -15.91 -14.81 1.00
N ALA A 81 -15.37 -14.83 -0.22
CA ALA A 81 -15.10 -13.61 -0.98
C ALA A 81 -16.40 -12.82 -1.25
N GLN A 82 -17.47 -13.51 -1.64
CA GLN A 82 -18.78 -12.90 -1.86
C GLN A 82 -19.34 -12.29 -0.58
N VAL A 83 -19.28 -13.01 0.55
CA VAL A 83 -19.75 -12.48 1.84
C VAL A 83 -18.93 -11.24 2.26
N LEU A 84 -17.61 -11.28 2.11
CA LEU A 84 -16.73 -10.16 2.44
C LEU A 84 -17.05 -8.90 1.61
N LEU A 85 -17.28 -9.04 0.30
CA LEU A 85 -17.60 -7.90 -0.58
C LEU A 85 -19.04 -7.40 -0.43
N GLU A 86 -20.01 -8.31 -0.51
CA GLU A 86 -21.43 -7.95 -0.64
C GLU A 86 -22.09 -7.66 0.71
N GLU A 87 -21.72 -8.40 1.76
CA GLU A 87 -22.37 -8.29 3.07
C GLU A 87 -21.53 -7.48 4.07
N LEU A 88 -20.22 -7.68 4.08
CA LEU A 88 -19.33 -7.10 5.08
C LEU A 88 -18.67 -5.79 4.63
N GLY A 89 -18.68 -5.50 3.33
CA GLY A 89 -18.16 -4.25 2.78
C GLY A 89 -16.64 -4.11 2.86
N VAL A 90 -15.91 -5.22 2.67
CA VAL A 90 -14.45 -5.18 2.47
C VAL A 90 -14.15 -4.47 1.15
N ASP A 91 -13.19 -3.57 1.16
CA ASP A 91 -12.73 -2.86 -0.02
C ASP A 91 -11.74 -3.73 -0.82
N PRO A 92 -12.11 -4.19 -2.04
CA PRO A 92 -11.24 -5.01 -2.88
C PRO A 92 -10.10 -4.21 -3.53
N SER A 93 -10.07 -2.89 -3.36
CA SER A 93 -9.02 -2.02 -3.90
C SER A 93 -7.84 -1.82 -2.95
N ILE A 94 -7.89 -2.40 -1.74
CA ILE A 94 -6.76 -2.34 -0.80
C ILE A 94 -5.59 -3.15 -1.38
N ASN A 95 -4.43 -2.51 -1.44
CA ASN A 95 -3.17 -3.11 -1.83
C ASN A 95 -2.42 -3.62 -0.60
N ASN A 96 -1.78 -4.78 -0.73
CA ASN A 96 -0.80 -5.27 0.24
C ASN A 96 0.54 -4.50 0.12
N ASP A 97 1.52 -4.87 0.94
CA ASP A 97 2.84 -4.22 0.97
C ASP A 97 3.64 -4.42 -0.33
N GLU A 98 3.28 -5.42 -1.14
CA GLU A 98 3.83 -5.66 -2.49
C GLU A 98 3.15 -4.78 -3.56
N GLY A 99 2.16 -3.97 -3.18
CA GLY A 99 1.41 -3.11 -4.08
C GLY A 99 0.35 -3.85 -4.90
N MET A 100 0.00 -5.09 -4.53
CA MET A 100 -0.99 -5.90 -5.23
C MET A 100 -2.34 -5.89 -4.51
N THR A 101 -3.42 -5.87 -5.27
CA THR A 101 -4.77 -6.17 -4.77
C THR A 101 -4.94 -7.68 -4.54
N ALA A 102 -5.96 -8.07 -3.77
CA ALA A 102 -6.28 -9.49 -3.54
C ALA A 102 -6.49 -10.26 -4.86
N GLU A 103 -7.15 -9.65 -5.85
CA GLU A 103 -7.34 -10.25 -7.19
C GLU A 103 -6.01 -10.50 -7.90
N GLU A 104 -5.10 -9.53 -7.87
CA GLU A 104 -3.80 -9.62 -8.53
C GLU A 104 -2.91 -10.68 -7.89
N LYS A 105 -2.86 -10.75 -6.55
CA LYS A 105 -2.08 -11.78 -5.84
C LYS A 105 -2.60 -13.19 -6.14
N ILE A 106 -3.91 -13.43 -5.98
CA ILE A 106 -4.53 -14.73 -6.24
C ILE A 106 -4.31 -15.16 -7.71
N ARG A 107 -4.38 -14.22 -8.65
CA ARG A 107 -4.10 -14.47 -10.06
C ARG A 107 -2.63 -14.77 -10.33
N ALA A 108 -1.71 -14.11 -9.64
CA ALA A 108 -0.26 -14.31 -9.79
C ALA A 108 0.19 -15.68 -9.27
N GLU A 109 -0.37 -16.13 -8.15
CA GLU A 109 -0.09 -17.46 -7.57
C GLU A 109 -0.73 -18.58 -8.41
N GLY A 110 -1.95 -18.34 -8.91
CA GLY A 110 -2.64 -19.27 -9.81
C GLY A 110 -3.36 -20.42 -9.11
N ASP A 111 -3.44 -20.40 -7.78
CA ASP A 111 -4.06 -21.45 -6.97
C ASP A 111 -5.60 -21.44 -7.08
N TYR A 112 -6.21 -20.24 -7.13
CA TYR A 112 -7.67 -20.07 -7.13
C TYR A 112 -8.17 -19.16 -8.28
N PRO A 113 -8.08 -19.61 -9.55
CA PRO A 113 -8.43 -18.77 -10.70
C PRO A 113 -9.89 -18.31 -10.72
N THR A 114 -10.81 -19.11 -10.18
CA THR A 114 -12.24 -18.77 -10.09
C THR A 114 -12.50 -17.59 -9.15
N ILE A 115 -11.71 -17.45 -8.08
CA ILE A 115 -11.82 -16.34 -7.14
C ILE A 115 -11.30 -15.06 -7.78
N ALA A 116 -10.16 -15.12 -8.47
CA ALA A 116 -9.64 -13.98 -9.21
C ALA A 116 -10.64 -13.47 -10.27
N GLU A 117 -11.28 -14.38 -11.02
CA GLU A 117 -12.34 -13.99 -11.96
C GLU A 117 -13.54 -13.34 -11.26
N PHE A 118 -13.99 -13.90 -10.14
CA PHE A 118 -15.08 -13.33 -9.34
C PHE A 118 -14.75 -11.92 -8.82
N LEU A 119 -13.56 -11.72 -8.24
CA LEU A 119 -13.11 -10.42 -7.72
C LEU A 119 -12.95 -9.39 -8.84
N ARG A 120 -12.53 -9.81 -10.03
CA ARG A 120 -12.48 -8.96 -11.22
C ARG A 120 -13.88 -8.53 -11.65
N GLU A 121 -14.85 -9.45 -11.67
CA GLU A 121 -16.23 -9.16 -12.05
C GLU A 121 -16.93 -8.23 -11.05
N SER A 122 -16.75 -8.46 -9.74
CA SER A 122 -17.35 -7.64 -8.70
C SER A 122 -16.79 -6.21 -8.69
N ARG A 123 -15.50 -6.02 -9.01
CA ARG A 123 -14.88 -4.69 -9.17
C ARG A 123 -15.51 -3.87 -10.29
N VAL A 124 -15.92 -4.50 -11.39
CA VAL A 124 -16.53 -3.82 -12.55
C VAL A 124 -17.91 -3.23 -12.22
N ILE A 125 -18.60 -3.77 -11.21
CA ILE A 125 -19.93 -3.31 -10.82
C ILE A 125 -19.85 -2.11 -9.85
N GLY A 126 -18.73 -1.95 -9.14
CA GLY A 126 -18.57 -0.98 -8.04
C GLY A 126 -17.82 0.33 -8.35
N ALA A 127 -17.17 0.49 -9.51
CA ALA A 127 -16.38 1.68 -9.80
C ALA A 127 -16.59 2.25 -11.21
N PRO A 128 -16.79 3.58 -11.37
CA PRO A 128 -16.42 4.24 -12.61
C PRO A 128 -14.88 4.29 -12.68
N ALA A 129 -14.35 3.94 -13.84
CA ALA A 129 -12.94 3.86 -14.14
C ALA A 129 -12.12 5.09 -13.72
N VAL A 130 -10.98 4.87 -13.06
CA VAL A 130 -9.71 5.52 -13.43
C VAL A 130 -8.52 4.71 -12.90
N GLY A 131 -7.59 4.34 -13.78
CA GLY A 131 -6.32 3.73 -13.42
C GLY A 131 -5.79 2.74 -14.46
N ASP A 132 -5.84 3.12 -15.73
CA ASP A 132 -5.03 2.49 -16.78
C ASP A 132 -3.55 2.70 -16.50
N THR A 133 -2.80 1.60 -16.42
CA THR A 133 -1.46 1.54 -17.03
C THR A 133 -1.40 0.31 -17.91
N GLN A 134 -2.06 0.38 -19.08
CA GLN A 134 -1.73 -0.48 -20.20
C GLN A 134 -0.50 0.07 -20.92
N SER A 135 0.55 -0.75 -20.97
CA SER A 135 1.45 -0.72 -22.12
C SER A 135 0.68 -1.29 -23.31
N THR A 136 0.41 -0.49 -24.34
CA THR A 136 0.52 -0.86 -25.76
C THR A 136 -0.03 0.25 -26.66
N GLU A 137 0.78 0.62 -27.63
CA GLU A 137 0.49 1.62 -28.65
C GLU A 137 -0.73 1.22 -29.50
N ASN A 138 -1.79 2.04 -29.53
CA ASN A 138 -2.59 2.17 -30.75
C ASN A 138 -3.42 3.47 -30.79
N ARG A 139 -3.36 4.15 -31.93
CA ARG A 139 -3.88 5.49 -32.19
C ARG A 139 -5.40 5.59 -32.05
N SER A 140 -5.92 6.59 -31.32
CA SER A 140 -7.23 7.23 -31.56
C SER A 140 -7.38 8.53 -30.74
N HIS A 141 -7.94 9.56 -31.38
CA HIS A 141 -8.00 10.97 -31.00
C HIS A 141 -8.74 11.28 -29.67
N PRO A 142 -8.36 12.37 -28.95
CA PRO A 142 -9.11 12.80 -27.76
C PRO A 142 -10.42 13.54 -28.14
N PRO A 143 -11.47 13.42 -27.31
CA PRO A 143 -12.77 14.07 -27.52
C PRO A 143 -12.74 15.59 -27.22
N PRO A 144 -13.66 16.40 -27.79
CA PRO A 144 -13.63 17.86 -27.72
C PRO A 144 -14.25 18.45 -26.45
N LEU A 145 -13.72 19.61 -26.03
CA LEU A 145 -14.14 20.37 -24.85
C LEU A 145 -15.38 21.28 -25.13
N PRO A 146 -16.19 21.61 -24.09
CA PRO A 146 -17.43 22.40 -24.20
C PRO A 146 -17.23 23.91 -24.49
N PRO A 147 -18.26 24.62 -25.02
CA PRO A 147 -18.11 25.81 -25.87
C PRO A 147 -17.92 27.18 -25.17
N ASN A 148 -17.34 27.27 -23.97
CA ASN A 148 -17.23 28.56 -23.25
C ASN A 148 -15.86 28.90 -22.63
N VAL A 149 -14.78 28.20 -22.97
CA VAL A 149 -13.43 28.55 -22.48
C VAL A 149 -12.53 29.00 -23.63
N LYS A 150 -12.23 30.30 -23.68
CA LYS A 150 -11.17 30.85 -24.55
C LYS A 150 -9.86 30.85 -23.76
N ILE A 151 -9.05 29.80 -23.88
CA ILE A 151 -7.68 29.79 -23.37
C ILE A 151 -6.80 30.50 -24.40
N ARG A 152 -6.25 31.66 -24.04
CA ARG A 152 -5.20 32.33 -24.81
C ARG A 152 -3.91 31.57 -24.59
N LEU A 153 -3.52 30.76 -25.57
CA LEU A 153 -2.23 30.08 -25.64
C LEU A 153 -1.14 31.13 -25.92
N GLY A 154 -0.59 31.71 -24.86
CA GLY A 154 0.74 32.31 -24.88
C GLY A 154 1.74 31.20 -24.60
N THR A 155 2.56 30.86 -25.59
CA THR A 155 3.73 29.99 -25.44
C THR A 155 4.76 30.69 -24.56
N MET A 156 4.84 30.33 -23.29
CA MET A 156 6.03 30.51 -22.46
C MET A 156 6.18 29.26 -21.57
N GLU A 157 7.36 28.66 -21.66
CA GLU A 157 7.87 27.60 -20.78
C GLU A 157 7.72 28.00 -19.31
N ASP A 158 7.21 27.10 -18.48
CA ASP A 158 7.45 27.13 -17.04
C ASP A 158 7.32 25.72 -16.47
N SER A 159 8.41 24.99 -16.62
CA SER A 159 8.81 23.94 -15.70
C SER A 159 9.20 24.58 -14.37
N GLN A 160 8.27 24.71 -13.42
CA GLN A 160 8.59 24.98 -12.01
C GLN A 160 7.36 24.87 -11.10
N ALA A 161 7.35 23.83 -10.26
CA ALA A 161 6.69 23.77 -8.96
C ALA A 161 7.40 22.68 -8.14
N LEU A 162 8.65 22.91 -7.69
CA LEU A 162 8.99 23.44 -6.36
C LEU A 162 8.38 22.65 -5.19
N GLY A 163 9.04 21.52 -4.88
CA GLY A 163 9.45 21.21 -3.51
C GLY A 163 10.93 21.59 -3.39
N GLU A 164 11.17 22.81 -2.92
CA GLU A 164 12.47 23.46 -2.77
C GLU A 164 13.22 22.82 -1.58
N GLY A 165 14.38 22.20 -1.83
CA GLY A 165 15.17 21.52 -0.81
C GLY A 165 16.60 21.24 -1.28
N THR A 166 17.39 22.32 -1.35
CA THR A 166 18.85 22.37 -1.59
C THR A 166 19.32 21.74 -2.91
N GLU A 167 19.74 22.59 -3.86
CA GLU A 167 20.58 22.16 -4.97
C GLU A 167 21.83 21.48 -4.39
N ALA A 168 21.87 20.14 -4.43
CA ALA A 168 23.02 19.39 -3.94
C ALA A 168 24.28 19.91 -4.62
N ASP A 169 25.25 20.38 -3.82
CA ASP A 169 26.49 21.01 -4.26
C ASP A 169 27.11 20.30 -5.47
N PRO A 170 27.59 21.04 -6.49
CA PRO A 170 28.23 20.42 -7.65
C PRO A 170 29.44 19.56 -7.26
N GLU A 171 30.15 19.92 -6.18
CA GLU A 171 31.24 19.08 -5.63
C GLU A 171 30.73 17.77 -5.02
N PHE A 172 29.56 17.78 -4.37
CA PHE A 172 28.96 16.59 -3.77
C PHE A 172 28.55 15.58 -4.85
N ARG A 173 27.96 16.07 -5.95
CA ARG A 173 27.61 15.23 -7.11
C ARG A 173 28.85 14.60 -7.76
N GLN A 174 29.92 15.39 -7.92
CA GLN A 174 31.18 14.90 -8.50
C GLN A 174 31.82 13.81 -7.63
N ARG A 175 31.79 13.95 -6.30
CA ARG A 175 32.32 12.94 -5.37
C ARG A 175 31.51 11.64 -5.37
N ILE A 176 30.18 11.72 -5.52
CA ILE A 176 29.34 10.51 -5.69
C ILE A 176 29.65 9.80 -7.00
N GLU A 177 29.81 10.55 -8.10
CA GLU A 177 30.13 9.98 -9.41
C GLU A 177 31.52 9.32 -9.44
N GLU A 178 32.51 9.92 -8.78
CA GLU A 178 33.84 9.31 -8.61
C GLU A 178 33.76 8.01 -7.81
N LEU A 179 32.98 7.97 -6.72
CA LEU A 179 32.78 6.74 -5.93
C LEU A 179 32.03 5.68 -6.75
N ALA A 180 31.02 6.07 -7.52
CA ALA A 180 30.25 5.17 -8.37
C ALA A 180 31.06 4.61 -9.55
N ALA A 181 32.09 5.32 -9.99
CA ALA A 181 32.98 4.88 -11.07
C ALA A 181 34.02 3.82 -10.62
N ARG A 182 34.13 3.52 -9.32
CA ARG A 182 35.04 2.49 -8.81
C ARG A 182 34.33 1.13 -8.78
N ASP A 183 35.05 0.08 -9.15
CA ASP A 183 34.52 -1.29 -9.19
C ASP A 183 34.12 -1.85 -7.81
N ASP A 184 34.54 -1.19 -6.72
CA ASP A 184 34.26 -1.53 -5.32
C ASP A 184 33.09 -0.74 -4.71
N PHE A 185 32.33 0.02 -5.52
CA PHE A 185 31.22 0.86 -5.05
C PHE A 185 30.16 0.09 -4.25
N GLN A 186 29.84 -1.15 -4.67
CA GLN A 186 28.90 -2.03 -3.96
C GLN A 186 29.56 -2.81 -2.81
N GLY A 187 30.89 -2.75 -2.69
CA GLY A 187 31.64 -3.34 -1.59
C GLY A 187 31.42 -2.59 -0.27
N GLU A 188 31.80 -3.24 0.84
CA GLU A 188 31.65 -2.67 2.18
C GLU A 188 32.37 -1.32 2.32
N GLU A 189 33.55 -1.18 1.70
CA GLU A 189 34.33 0.06 1.72
C GLU A 189 33.70 1.17 0.85
N GLY A 190 33.15 0.85 -0.32
CA GLY A 190 32.48 1.81 -1.21
C GLY A 190 31.18 2.35 -0.61
N GLN A 191 30.35 1.45 -0.06
CA GLN A 191 29.11 1.83 0.62
C GLN A 191 29.36 2.63 1.90
N LYS A 192 30.45 2.32 2.63
CA LYS A 192 30.86 3.12 3.79
C LYS A 192 31.28 4.53 3.40
N GLN A 193 32.08 4.69 2.34
CA GLN A 193 32.49 5.99 1.83
C GLN A 193 31.29 6.83 1.36
N LEU A 194 30.30 6.21 0.69
CA LEU A 194 29.07 6.89 0.29
C LEU A 194 28.25 7.36 1.50
N ARG A 195 28.08 6.52 2.53
CA ARG A 195 27.38 6.89 3.76
C ARG A 195 28.07 8.02 4.50
N ASP A 196 29.39 7.98 4.60
CA ASP A 196 30.18 9.05 5.24
C ASP A 196 30.03 10.38 4.47
N LEU A 197 30.03 10.32 3.13
CA LEU A 197 29.84 11.50 2.27
C LEU A 197 28.44 12.11 2.43
N ILE A 198 27.39 11.29 2.44
CA ILE A 198 26.01 11.76 2.67
C ILE A 198 25.85 12.35 4.07
N ALA A 199 26.43 11.70 5.09
CA ALA A 199 26.40 12.19 6.46
C ALA A 199 27.12 13.54 6.63
N ASP A 200 28.20 13.77 5.89
CA ASP A 200 28.92 15.04 5.89
C ASP A 200 28.15 16.14 5.15
N ALA A 201 27.50 15.83 4.03
CA ALA A 201 26.66 16.78 3.30
C ALA A 201 25.45 17.27 4.11
N ILE A 202 24.80 16.36 4.85
CA ILE A 202 23.70 16.72 5.77
C ILE A 202 24.22 17.59 6.93
N ARG A 203 25.46 17.35 7.38
CA ARG A 203 26.10 18.14 8.44
C ARG A 203 26.62 19.50 7.94
N GLY A 204 27.00 19.61 6.67
CA GLY A 204 27.52 20.81 6.02
C GLY A 204 26.44 21.79 5.56
N ALA A 205 25.31 21.28 5.07
CA ALA A 205 24.17 22.10 4.60
C ALA A 205 23.56 23.02 5.68
N GLY A 206 23.85 22.76 6.97
CA GLY A 206 23.44 23.62 8.09
C GLY A 206 24.37 24.80 8.39
N ARG A 207 25.45 25.04 7.63
CA ARG A 207 26.46 26.08 7.94
C ARG A 207 26.68 27.17 6.90
N GLU A 208 26.01 27.12 5.75
CA GLU A 208 26.30 28.05 4.65
C GLU A 208 25.32 29.22 4.51
N ASP A 209 24.21 29.23 5.26
CA ASP A 209 23.16 30.25 5.12
C ASP A 209 23.43 31.59 5.87
N GLU A 210 24.52 31.72 6.64
CA GLU A 210 24.75 32.90 7.51
C GLU A 210 25.81 33.91 7.01
N ARG A 211 26.31 33.85 5.77
CA ARG A 211 27.33 34.81 5.30
C ARG A 211 27.07 35.45 3.94
N HIS A 212 25.93 36.12 3.78
CA HIS A 212 25.81 37.18 2.77
C HIS A 212 24.92 38.36 3.21
N VAL A 213 25.22 38.97 4.36
CA VAL A 213 24.75 40.34 4.64
C VAL A 213 25.74 41.32 3.98
N ARG A 214 25.37 41.85 2.81
CA ARG A 214 26.05 43.00 2.20
C ARG A 214 25.79 44.24 3.07
N PRO A 215 26.82 44.92 3.62
CA PRO A 215 26.60 46.24 4.20
C PRO A 215 26.37 47.23 3.07
N ARG A 216 25.20 47.86 3.11
CA ARG A 216 24.87 49.07 2.34
C ARG A 216 25.77 50.19 2.84
N LEU A 217 26.63 50.73 1.98
CA LEU A 217 27.26 52.03 2.22
C LEU A 217 26.80 53.01 1.14
N GLU A 218 26.28 54.13 1.63
CA GLU A 218 26.28 55.45 0.97
C GLU A 218 27.71 55.91 0.65
#